data_AF-A0A850TJV7-F1
#
_entry.id   AF-A0A850TJV7-F1
#
_cell.length_a   1.000
_cell.length_b   1.000
_cell.length_c   1.000
_cell.angle_alpha   90.00
_cell.angle_beta   90.00
_cell.angle_gamma   90.00
#
_symmetry.space_group_name_H-M   'P 1'
#
loop_
_entity.id
_entity.type
_entity.pdbx_description
1 polymer ?
#
loop_
_entity_poly.entity_id
_entity_poly.type
_entity_poly.pdbx_seq_one_letter_code
_entity_poly.pdbx_strand_id
1 'polypeptide(L)'
;MSAESSTITVRLVRSFEHRNFRPVVYHGVNLNQTVKQFITFVRKDVPSRAGLPPPFKNYKYDTMKIIHQAHKSKTGELVVSLEDDDKLILKEDSTLKAAGVANETELAFFCEEDYRNYKANPVSAW
;
A
#
# COMPACT_ATOMS: atom_id res chain seq x y z
N MET A 1 -22.83 -0.10 -18.79
CA MET A 1 -22.33 0.25 -17.45
C MET A 1 -20.83 0.00 -17.45
N SER A 2 -20.02 1.01 -17.78
CA SER A 2 -18.57 0.86 -17.72
C SER A 2 -18.19 0.66 -16.26
N ALA A 3 -17.77 -0.55 -15.89
CA ALA A 3 -17.13 -0.74 -14.60
C ALA A 3 -15.92 0.19 -14.60
N GLU A 4 -15.91 1.21 -13.73
CA GLU A 4 -14.80 2.14 -13.60
C GLU A 4 -13.54 1.35 -13.25
N SER A 5 -12.75 0.99 -14.27
CA SER A 5 -11.52 0.24 -14.12
C SER A 5 -10.48 1.17 -13.54
N SER A 6 -10.23 1.06 -12.24
CA SER A 6 -9.24 1.90 -11.56
C SER A 6 -7.84 1.30 -11.69
N THR A 7 -6.87 2.17 -11.93
CA THR A 7 -5.44 1.82 -11.85
C THR A 7 -4.91 2.23 -10.49
N ILE A 8 -4.38 1.29 -9.73
CA ILE A 8 -3.85 1.51 -8.37
C ILE A 8 -2.38 1.11 -8.36
N THR A 9 -1.53 1.95 -7.77
CA THR A 9 -0.13 1.61 -7.53
C THR A 9 0.05 1.17 -6.09
N VAL A 10 0.60 -0.01 -5.86
CA VAL A 10 0.91 -0.55 -4.53
C VAL A 10 2.43 -0.56 -4.37
N ARG A 11 2.95 0.27 -3.48
CA ARG A 11 4.35 0.23 -3.03
C ARG A 11 4.50 -0.85 -1.97
N LEU A 12 5.15 -1.95 -2.33
CA LEU A 12 5.57 -2.98 -1.40
C LEU A 12 6.72 -2.42 -0.57
N VAL A 13 6.48 -2.05 0.68
CA VAL A 13 7.50 -1.51 1.58
C VAL A 13 8.12 -2.66 2.37
N ARG A 14 9.42 -2.86 2.19
CA ARG A 14 10.17 -3.95 2.86
C ARG A 14 10.90 -3.48 4.11
N SER A 15 11.33 -2.22 4.15
CA SER A 15 11.97 -1.59 5.30
C SER A 15 11.70 -0.09 5.28
N PHE A 16 11.22 0.43 6.41
CA PHE A 16 11.03 1.86 6.63
C PHE A 16 12.37 2.58 6.85
N GLU A 17 13.24 2.00 7.68
CA GLU A 17 14.54 2.56 8.05
C GLU A 17 15.46 2.78 6.83
N HIS A 18 15.53 1.80 5.94
CA HIS A 18 16.32 1.85 4.70
C HIS A 18 15.57 2.43 3.50
N ARG A 19 14.32 2.88 3.70
CA ARG A 19 13.45 3.39 2.64
C ARG A 19 13.32 2.44 1.45
N ASN A 20 13.30 1.15 1.73
CA ASN A 20 13.34 0.10 0.73
C ASN A 20 11.92 -0.31 0.31
N PHE A 21 11.50 0.09 -0.88
CA PHE A 21 10.19 -0.28 -1.44
C PHE A 21 10.24 -0.56 -2.95
N ARG A 22 9.23 -1.26 -3.47
CA ARG A 22 9.04 -1.51 -4.90
C ARG A 22 7.59 -1.24 -5.32
N PRO A 23 7.33 -0.38 -6.31
CA PRO A 23 5.98 -0.15 -6.81
C PRO A 23 5.50 -1.30 -7.70
N VAL A 24 4.23 -1.66 -7.56
CA VAL A 24 3.52 -2.63 -8.36
C VAL A 24 2.21 -2.00 -8.81
N VAL A 25 2.00 -1.90 -10.13
CA VAL A 25 0.76 -1.34 -10.69
C VAL A 25 -0.25 -2.46 -10.93
N TYR A 26 -1.48 -2.23 -10.46
CA TYR A 26 -2.65 -3.07 -10.67
C TYR A 26 -3.69 -2.31 -11.49
N HIS A 27 -4.11 -2.89 -12.62
CA HIS A 27 -5.14 -2.33 -13.49
C HIS A 27 -6.48 -3.03 -13.28
N GLY A 28 -7.59 -2.35 -13.59
CA GLY A 28 -8.92 -2.96 -13.52
C GLY A 28 -9.37 -3.26 -12.10
N VAL A 29 -8.85 -2.55 -11.10
CA VAL A 29 -9.22 -2.76 -9.70
C VAL A 29 -10.67 -2.30 -9.48
N ASN A 30 -11.53 -3.22 -9.02
CA ASN A 30 -12.90 -2.89 -8.62
C ASN A 30 -12.88 -2.17 -7.27
N LEU A 31 -13.22 -0.88 -7.24
CA LEU A 31 -13.22 -0.08 -6.00
C LEU A 31 -14.35 -0.46 -5.01
N ASN A 32 -15.34 -1.22 -5.45
CA ASN A 32 -16.42 -1.70 -4.58
C ASN A 32 -16.06 -3.01 -3.86
N GLN A 33 -14.94 -3.66 -4.20
CA GLN A 33 -14.43 -4.80 -3.43
C GLN A 33 -13.94 -4.34 -2.05
N THR A 34 -13.93 -5.26 -1.07
CA THR A 34 -13.42 -4.93 0.26
C THR A 34 -11.90 -4.80 0.27
N VAL A 35 -11.39 -4.00 1.19
CA VAL A 35 -9.94 -3.87 1.43
C VAL A 35 -9.34 -5.25 1.69
N LYS A 36 -10.01 -6.09 2.49
CA LYS A 36 -9.58 -7.47 2.78
C LYS A 36 -9.43 -8.34 1.53
N GLN A 37 -10.40 -8.26 0.60
CA GLN A 37 -10.34 -8.98 -0.68
C GLN A 37 -9.12 -8.53 -1.49
N PHE A 38 -8.89 -7.22 -1.56
CA PHE A 38 -7.76 -6.66 -2.29
C PHE A 38 -6.41 -7.05 -1.67
N ILE A 39 -6.26 -6.97 -0.33
CA ILE A 39 -5.07 -7.44 0.40
C ILE A 39 -4.80 -8.92 0.10
N THR A 40 -5.83 -9.76 0.17
CA THR A 40 -5.71 -11.20 -0.11
C THR A 40 -5.23 -11.46 -1.53
N PHE A 41 -5.77 -10.73 -2.50
CA PHE A 41 -5.35 -10.79 -3.90
C PHE A 41 -3.87 -10.39 -4.06
N VAL A 42 -3.47 -9.23 -3.55
CA VAL A 42 -2.08 -8.75 -3.65
C VAL A 42 -1.10 -9.71 -2.98
N ARG A 43 -1.43 -10.25 -1.80
CA ARG A 43 -0.60 -11.24 -1.10
C ARG A 43 -0.38 -12.53 -1.90
N LYS A 44 -1.38 -12.94 -2.68
CA LYS A 44 -1.29 -14.13 -3.55
C LYS A 44 -0.50 -13.84 -4.83
N ASP A 45 -0.65 -12.64 -5.38
CA ASP A 45 0.01 -12.21 -6.62
C ASP A 45 1.52 -12.00 -6.43
N VAL A 46 1.91 -11.27 -5.38
CA VAL A 46 3.29 -10.82 -5.14
C VAL A 46 4.34 -11.93 -5.23
N PRO A 47 4.18 -13.12 -4.58
CA PRO A 47 5.15 -14.20 -4.68
C PRO A 47 5.37 -14.72 -6.12
N SER A 48 4.32 -14.70 -6.93
CA SER A 48 4.33 -15.23 -8.30
C SER A 48 4.86 -14.24 -9.34
N ARG A 49 4.93 -12.95 -9.01
CA ARG A 49 5.25 -11.89 -9.97
C ARG A 49 6.70 -11.98 -10.47
N ALA A 50 6.87 -12.01 -11.79
CA ALA A 50 8.19 -11.94 -12.41
C ALA A 50 8.86 -10.58 -12.13
N GLY A 51 10.18 -10.54 -12.00
CA GLY A 51 10.94 -9.31 -11.79
C GLY A 51 10.93 -8.73 -10.35
N LEU A 52 10.13 -9.29 -9.43
CA LEU A 52 10.23 -8.93 -8.01
C LEU A 52 11.37 -9.73 -7.33
N PRO A 53 12.29 -9.07 -6.60
CA PRO A 53 13.33 -9.75 -5.84
C PRO A 53 12.75 -10.64 -4.72
N PRO A 54 13.40 -11.77 -4.36
CA PRO A 54 12.93 -12.67 -3.29
C PRO A 54 12.60 -11.98 -1.95
N PRO A 55 13.37 -10.96 -1.47
CA PRO A 55 13.04 -10.25 -0.24
C PRO A 55 11.67 -9.57 -0.24
N PHE A 56 11.17 -9.17 -1.41
CA PHE A 56 9.82 -8.59 -1.56
C PHE A 56 8.74 -9.66 -1.70
N LYS A 57 9.09 -10.85 -2.18
CA LYS A 57 8.14 -11.96 -2.37
C LYS A 57 7.81 -12.68 -1.07
N ASN A 58 8.80 -12.83 -0.20
CA ASN A 58 8.73 -13.64 1.01
C ASN A 58 8.52 -12.80 2.28
N TYR A 59 7.88 -11.63 2.16
CA TYR A 59 7.68 -10.71 3.28
C TYR A 59 6.23 -10.70 3.79
N LYS A 60 6.07 -10.42 5.08
CA LYS A 60 4.80 -10.45 5.82
C LYS A 60 4.01 -9.16 5.63
N TYR A 61 3.48 -8.92 4.44
CA TYR A 61 2.58 -7.78 4.24
C TYR A 61 1.19 -8.07 4.81
N ASP A 62 0.66 -7.15 5.59
CA ASP A 62 -0.65 -7.24 6.24
C ASP A 62 -1.45 -5.93 6.18
N THR A 63 -0.79 -4.78 6.06
CA THR A 63 -1.44 -3.46 6.23
C THR A 63 -1.25 -2.58 5.01
N MET A 64 -2.35 -1.97 4.54
CA MET A 64 -2.33 -0.97 3.48
C MET A 64 -2.62 0.44 4.01
N LYS A 65 -1.87 1.43 3.51
CA LYS A 65 -2.07 2.85 3.82
C LYS A 65 -2.06 3.69 2.54
N ILE A 66 -2.97 4.67 2.42
CA ILE A 66 -2.93 5.67 1.34
C ILE A 66 -1.72 6.58 1.56
N ILE A 67 -0.86 6.71 0.53
CA ILE A 67 0.30 7.62 0.57
C ILE A 67 0.17 8.79 -0.42
N HIS A 68 -0.62 8.62 -1.48
CA HIS A 68 -0.88 9.68 -2.45
C HIS A 68 -2.21 9.45 -3.15
N GLN A 69 -2.94 10.53 -3.39
CA GLN A 69 -4.14 10.53 -4.23
C GLN A 69 -3.85 11.41 -5.44
N ALA A 70 -4.31 10.97 -6.61
CA ALA A 70 -4.21 11.74 -7.84
C ALA A 70 -4.73 13.17 -7.64
N HIS A 71 -4.00 14.14 -8.17
CA HIS A 71 -4.29 15.59 -8.08
C HIS A 71 -4.18 16.23 -6.68
N LYS A 72 -3.70 15.50 -5.66
CA LYS A 72 -3.29 16.10 -4.38
C LYS A 72 -1.77 16.30 -4.35
N SER A 73 -1.29 17.22 -3.51
CA SER A 73 0.15 17.41 -3.33
C SER A 73 0.79 16.11 -2.84
N LYS A 74 1.85 15.67 -3.52
CA LYS A 74 2.66 14.55 -3.05
C LYS A 74 3.41 15.00 -1.80
N THR A 75 3.25 14.27 -0.69
CA THR A 75 4.03 14.55 0.51
C THR A 75 5.51 14.25 0.22
N GLY A 76 6.42 15.00 0.84
CA GLY A 76 7.87 14.83 0.65
C GLY A 76 8.42 13.51 1.22
N GLU A 77 7.56 12.69 1.85
CA GLU A 77 7.93 11.42 2.48
C GLU A 77 7.98 10.29 1.43
N LEU A 78 9.16 9.69 1.30
CA LEU A 78 9.44 8.75 0.22
C LEU A 78 8.80 7.37 0.42
N VAL A 79 8.53 6.97 1.67
CA VAL A 79 8.12 5.60 2.01
C VAL A 79 6.66 5.55 2.43
N VAL A 80 6.35 6.16 3.57
CA VAL A 80 5.01 6.28 4.15
C VAL A 80 5.02 7.46 5.11
N SER A 81 3.90 8.15 5.27
CA SER A 81 3.74 9.14 6.33
C SER A 81 3.54 8.50 7.70
N LEU A 82 3.98 9.16 8.77
CA LEU A 82 3.65 8.78 10.15
C LEU A 82 2.36 9.43 10.68
N GLU A 83 1.76 10.31 9.87
CA GLU A 83 0.59 11.11 10.24
C GLU A 83 -0.72 10.50 9.71
N ASP A 84 -1.86 10.97 10.26
CA ASP A 84 -3.23 10.65 9.84
C ASP A 84 -3.53 9.13 9.69
N ASP A 85 -2.93 8.27 10.52
CA ASP A 85 -3.15 6.82 10.47
C ASP A 85 -4.62 6.41 10.55
N ASP A 86 -5.40 7.08 11.40
CA ASP A 86 -6.82 6.79 11.60
C ASP A 86 -7.65 6.97 10.32
N LYS A 87 -7.17 7.79 9.38
CA LYS A 87 -7.84 8.10 8.11
C LYS A 87 -7.22 7.35 6.94
N LEU A 88 -5.91 7.20 6.94
CA LEU A 88 -5.16 6.72 5.78
C LEU A 88 -4.88 5.22 5.82
N ILE A 89 -4.89 4.58 6.98
CA ILE A 89 -4.81 3.11 7.08
C ILE A 89 -6.17 2.52 6.71
N LEU A 90 -6.16 1.64 5.70
CA LEU A 90 -7.39 1.06 5.17
C LEU A 90 -7.97 0.04 6.15
N LYS A 91 -9.23 0.22 6.54
CA LYS A 91 -9.99 -0.74 7.35
C LYS A 91 -10.41 -1.93 6.49
N GLU A 92 -10.07 -3.15 6.89
CA GLU A 92 -10.34 -4.38 6.12
C GLU A 92 -11.82 -4.58 5.72
N ASP A 93 -12.74 -4.19 6.60
CA ASP A 93 -14.19 -4.37 6.42
C ASP A 93 -14.83 -3.33 5.49
N SER A 94 -14.12 -2.24 5.19
CA SER A 94 -14.58 -1.20 4.26
C SER A 94 -14.32 -1.61 2.81
N THR A 95 -15.07 -1.02 1.88
CA THR A 95 -14.71 -1.06 0.45
C THR A 95 -13.51 -0.16 0.18
N LEU A 96 -12.75 -0.44 -0.89
CA LEU A 96 -11.65 0.44 -1.32
C LEU A 96 -12.13 1.89 -1.51
N LYS A 97 -13.28 2.07 -2.14
CA LYS A 97 -13.90 3.39 -2.33
C LYS A 97 -14.24 4.08 -1.02
N ALA A 98 -14.85 3.37 -0.06
CA ALA A 98 -15.20 3.92 1.25
C ALA A 98 -13.96 4.25 2.09
N ALA A 99 -12.86 3.50 1.89
CA ALA A 99 -11.57 3.77 2.51
C ALA A 99 -10.79 4.92 1.83
N GLY A 100 -11.39 5.60 0.83
CA GLY A 100 -10.79 6.76 0.16
C GLY A 100 -9.89 6.42 -1.03
N VAL A 101 -9.88 5.17 -1.50
CA VAL A 101 -9.15 4.78 -2.72
C VAL A 101 -9.94 5.19 -3.95
N ALA A 102 -9.28 5.90 -4.86
CA ALA A 102 -9.78 6.30 -6.16
C ALA A 102 -8.82 5.87 -7.28
N ASN A 103 -9.19 6.10 -8.54
CA ASN A 103 -8.28 5.91 -9.66
C ASN A 103 -6.96 6.67 -9.42
N GLU A 104 -5.84 6.05 -9.79
CA GLU A 104 -4.48 6.58 -9.63
C GLU A 104 -4.05 6.84 -8.17
N THR A 105 -4.71 6.22 -7.20
CA THR A 105 -4.23 6.21 -5.82
C THR A 105 -2.95 5.39 -5.70
N GLU A 106 -1.98 5.91 -4.94
CA GLU A 106 -0.83 5.13 -4.48
C GLU A 106 -1.06 4.65 -3.04
N LEU A 107 -0.89 3.34 -2.83
CA LEU A 107 -0.96 2.67 -1.54
C LEU A 107 0.44 2.19 -1.14
N ALA A 108 0.78 2.28 0.13
CA ALA A 108 1.86 1.49 0.72
C ALA A 108 1.27 0.18 1.26
N PHE A 109 1.97 -0.93 1.04
CA PHE A 109 1.66 -2.23 1.62
C PHE A 109 2.86 -2.73 2.42
N PHE A 110 2.68 -3.00 3.71
CA PHE A 110 3.75 -3.22 4.68
C PHE A 110 3.32 -4.16 5.81
N CYS A 111 4.25 -4.47 6.72
CA CYS A 111 3.94 -5.14 7.98
C CYS A 111 3.64 -4.11 9.07
N GLU A 112 2.49 -4.24 9.73
CA GLU A 112 2.03 -3.34 10.79
C GLU A 112 3.00 -3.26 11.95
N GLU A 113 3.56 -4.41 12.34
CA GLU A 113 4.52 -4.51 13.45
C GLU A 113 5.78 -3.68 13.16
N ASP A 114 6.36 -3.86 11.97
CA ASP A 114 7.54 -3.12 11.54
C ASP A 114 7.25 -1.61 11.45
N TYR A 115 6.03 -1.24 11.02
CA TYR A 115 5.58 0.15 10.98
C TYR A 115 5.46 0.76 12.38
N ARG A 116 4.82 0.07 13.33
CA ARG A 116 4.67 0.54 14.72
C ARG A 116 6.03 0.69 15.40
N ASN A 117 6.96 -0.24 15.17
CA ASN A 117 8.33 -0.16 15.68
C ASN A 117 9.05 1.07 15.13
N TYR A 118 8.97 1.29 13.81
CA TYR A 118 9.56 2.47 13.17
C TYR A 118 8.91 3.78 13.66
N LYS A 119 7.59 3.80 13.85
CA LYS A 119 6.88 4.98 14.37
C LYS A 119 7.29 5.32 15.81
N ALA A 120 7.53 4.32 16.65
CA ALA A 120 7.98 4.52 18.03
C ALA A 120 9.43 5.05 18.10
N ASN A 121 10.26 4.71 17.11
CA ASN A 121 11.65 5.17 17.03
C ASN A 121 12.07 5.39 15.57
N PRO A 122 11.75 6.55 14.96
CA PRO A 122 11.97 6.79 13.54
C PRO A 122 13.45 7.06 13.25
N VAL A 123 14.23 5.99 13.06
CA VAL A 123 15.64 6.06 12.68
C VAL A 123 15.76 5.77 11.19
N SER A 124 16.39 6.69 10.45
CA SER A 124 16.79 6.40 9.06
C SER A 124 18.17 5.73 9.08
N ALA A 125 18.25 4.52 8.53
CA ALA A 125 19.51 3.80 8.34
C ALA A 125 19.98 4.00 6.90
N TRP A 126 21.21 4.51 6.74
CA TRP A 126 21.83 4.79 5.44
C TRP A 126 22.44 3.54 4.82
#